data_AF-A0AA37PHH7-F1
#
_entry.id   AF-A0AA37PHH7-F1
#
_cell.length_a   1.000
_cell.length_b   1.000
_cell.length_c   1.000
_cell.angle_alpha   90.00
_cell.angle_beta   90.00
_cell.angle_gamma   90.00
#
_symmetry.space_group_name_H-M   'P 1'
#
loop_
_entity.id
_entity.type
_entity.pdbx_description
1 polymer ?
#
loop_
_entity_poly.entity_id
_entity_poly.type
_entity_poly.pdbx_seq_one_letter_code
_entity_poly.pdbx_strand_id
1 'polypeptide(L)'
;MNKVAILTSSTHEPGVTIRQRSDLIALFGPTFNLAVRFQRLVAVASSLLFVYGHLLATSTLTSTVVATRLFAVHSFYFLNATALALRKSLWFAWNSKQIKRLRKKFFMEFATTILGPGGNMLIILVFWPGWMFIFGVLFTFWMLAG
;
A
#
# COMPACT_ATOMS: atom_id res chain seq x y z
N MET A 1 77.27 -4.25 54.52
CA MET A 1 76.31 -3.44 53.73
C MET A 1 76.98 -3.11 52.40
N ASN A 2 76.58 -3.73 51.29
CA ASN A 2 76.83 -3.21 49.95
C ASN A 2 75.85 -3.86 48.95
N LYS A 3 75.04 -2.98 48.34
CA LYS A 3 74.00 -3.25 47.36
C LYS A 3 74.64 -3.36 45.98
N VAL A 4 74.82 -4.56 45.42
CA VAL A 4 75.12 -4.70 43.99
C VAL A 4 74.59 -6.05 43.49
N ALA A 5 73.38 -6.04 42.91
CA ALA A 5 72.94 -7.00 41.88
C ALA A 5 71.49 -6.67 41.44
N ILE A 6 71.25 -5.45 40.96
CA ILE A 6 70.05 -5.16 40.16
C ILE A 6 70.52 -4.35 38.96
N LEU A 7 71.14 -5.03 37.99
CA LEU A 7 71.40 -4.47 36.66
C LEU A 7 71.41 -5.61 35.62
N THR A 8 70.25 -6.22 35.41
CA THR A 8 69.89 -6.72 34.07
C THR A 8 68.99 -5.68 33.42
N SER A 9 69.55 -4.49 33.21
CA SER A 9 68.96 -3.47 32.35
C SER A 9 69.31 -3.84 30.92
N SER A 10 68.36 -4.47 30.24
CA SER A 10 68.37 -4.73 28.81
C SER A 10 68.56 -3.40 28.07
N THR A 11 69.78 -3.13 27.59
CA THR A 11 70.07 -2.08 26.62
C THR A 11 69.43 -2.45 25.29
N HIS A 12 68.13 -2.18 25.15
CA HIS A 12 67.47 -2.20 23.85
C HIS A 12 67.51 -0.77 23.30
N GLU A 13 68.33 -0.54 22.27
CA GLU A 13 68.44 0.74 21.59
C GLU A 13 67.06 1.17 21.05
N PRO A 14 66.42 2.22 21.58
CA PRO A 14 65.09 2.63 21.13
C PRO A 14 65.11 3.39 19.79
N GLY A 15 66.29 3.60 19.18
CA GLY A 15 66.44 4.42 17.98
C GLY A 15 66.02 3.73 16.67
N VAL A 16 66.15 2.41 16.57
CA VAL A 16 65.92 1.68 15.31
C VAL A 16 64.43 1.55 14.99
N THR A 17 63.60 1.29 16.00
CA THR A 17 62.15 1.13 15.82
C THR A 17 61.44 2.46 15.54
N ILE A 18 61.93 3.57 16.11
CA ILE A 18 61.36 4.91 15.87
C ILE A 18 61.61 5.34 14.42
N ARG A 19 62.83 5.14 13.89
CA ARG A 19 63.19 5.54 12.52
C ARG A 19 62.47 4.71 11.45
N GLN A 20 62.33 3.41 11.68
CA GLN A 20 61.59 2.52 10.78
C GLN A 20 60.09 2.83 10.76
N ARG A 21 59.52 3.21 11.92
CA ARG A 21 58.13 3.66 12.02
C ARG A 21 57.90 4.98 11.26
N SER A 22 58.84 5.92 11.33
CA SER A 22 58.73 7.18 10.57
C SER A 22 58.81 7.00 9.06
N ASP A 23 59.63 6.07 8.55
CA ASP A 23 59.70 5.77 7.10
C ASP A 23 58.42 5.09 6.60
N LEU A 24 57.86 4.17 7.38
CA LEU A 24 56.57 3.56 7.06
C LEU A 24 55.44 4.60 7.10
N ILE A 25 55.43 5.51 8.07
CA ILE A 25 54.46 6.61 8.12
C ILE A 25 54.65 7.58 6.94
N ALA A 26 55.89 7.82 6.50
CA ALA A 26 56.17 8.66 5.33
C ALA A 26 55.74 8.01 4.01
N LEU A 27 55.90 6.67 3.88
CA LEU A 27 55.49 5.89 2.72
C LEU A 27 53.96 5.72 2.64
N PHE A 28 53.31 5.45 3.78
CA PHE A 28 51.87 5.21 3.85
C PHE A 28 51.03 6.48 4.06
N GLY A 29 51.62 7.58 4.54
CA GLY A 29 50.93 8.85 4.75
C GLY A 29 50.17 9.37 3.50
N PRO A 30 50.78 9.38 2.30
CA PRO A 30 50.11 9.80 1.07
C PRO A 30 48.93 8.90 0.69
N THR A 31 49.07 7.58 0.84
CA THR A 31 48.02 6.61 0.53
C THR A 31 46.87 6.66 1.52
N PHE A 32 47.14 6.87 2.82
CA PHE A 32 46.11 7.13 3.82
C PHE A 32 45.36 8.43 3.55
N ASN A 33 46.05 9.51 3.15
CA ASN A 33 45.40 10.77 2.80
C ASN A 33 44.46 10.60 1.60
N LEU A 34 44.89 9.85 0.59
CA LEU A 34 44.06 9.50 -0.55
C LEU A 34 42.83 8.67 -0.14
N ALA A 35 43.02 7.65 0.69
CA ALA A 35 41.93 6.81 1.21
C ALA A 35 40.90 7.62 2.02
N VAL A 36 41.37 8.53 2.87
CA VAL A 36 40.50 9.44 3.65
C VAL A 36 39.72 10.40 2.74
N ARG A 37 40.33 10.89 1.66
CA ARG A 37 39.63 11.72 0.67
C ARG A 37 38.54 10.95 -0.05
N PHE A 38 38.83 9.72 -0.49
CA PHE A 38 37.81 8.85 -1.09
C PHE A 38 36.70 8.51 -0.10
N GLN A 39 37.03 8.17 1.14
CA GLN A 39 36.04 7.90 2.18
C GLN A 39 35.16 9.13 2.46
N ARG A 40 35.73 10.34 2.46
CA ARG A 40 34.96 11.59 2.58
C ARG A 40 34.05 11.83 1.38
N LEU A 41 34.53 11.60 0.16
CA LEU A 41 33.70 11.74 -1.05
C LEU A 41 32.54 10.74 -1.06
N VAL A 42 32.80 9.48 -0.70
CA VAL A 42 31.78 8.44 -0.57
C VAL A 42 30.78 8.80 0.52
N ALA A 43 31.24 9.29 1.67
CA ALA A 43 30.35 9.74 2.75
C ALA A 43 29.45 10.90 2.29
N VAL A 44 29.98 11.90 1.60
CA VAL A 44 29.21 13.03 1.07
C VAL A 44 28.24 12.58 -0.03
N ALA A 45 28.67 11.70 -0.93
CA ALA A 45 27.80 11.16 -1.98
C ALA A 45 26.64 10.36 -1.36
N SER A 46 26.92 9.51 -0.36
CA SER A 46 25.90 8.71 0.33
C SER A 46 24.90 9.57 1.10
N SER A 47 25.36 10.63 1.77
CA SER A 47 24.47 11.53 2.51
C SER A 47 23.56 12.33 1.59
N LEU A 48 24.10 12.82 0.46
CA LEU A 48 23.29 13.47 -0.58
C LEU A 48 22.26 12.51 -1.17
N LEU A 49 22.66 11.30 -1.51
CA LEU A 49 21.76 10.30 -2.10
C LEU A 49 20.64 9.92 -1.12
N PHE A 50 20.95 9.83 0.17
CA PHE A 50 19.95 9.60 1.22
C PHE A 50 18.97 10.77 1.35
N VAL A 51 19.46 12.02 1.37
CA VAL A 51 18.61 13.21 1.46
C VAL A 51 17.71 13.35 0.22
N TYR A 52 18.28 13.22 -0.98
CA TYR A 52 17.51 13.27 -2.22
C TYR A 52 16.49 12.13 -2.30
N GLY A 53 16.89 10.90 -1.95
CA GLY A 53 15.99 9.76 -1.90
C GLY A 53 14.83 9.98 -0.93
N HIS A 54 15.10 10.54 0.25
CA HIS A 54 14.07 10.85 1.23
C HIS A 54 13.10 11.96 0.75
N LEU A 55 13.63 13.02 0.14
CA LEU A 55 12.80 14.08 -0.45
C LEU A 55 11.93 13.57 -1.61
N LEU A 56 12.48 12.68 -2.44
CA LEU A 56 11.76 12.11 -3.58
C LEU A 56 10.69 11.11 -3.10
N ALA A 57 10.99 10.30 -2.08
CA ALA A 57 10.02 9.41 -1.45
C ALA A 57 8.88 10.20 -0.78
N THR A 58 9.19 11.26 -0.03
CA THR A 58 8.16 12.08 0.63
C THR A 58 7.31 12.88 -0.35
N SER A 59 7.88 13.42 -1.42
CA SER A 59 7.12 14.12 -2.47
C SER A 59 6.25 13.17 -3.30
N THR A 60 6.72 11.97 -3.61
CA THR A 60 5.91 10.94 -4.28
C THR A 60 4.79 10.42 -3.38
N LEU A 61 5.03 10.20 -2.09
CA LEU A 61 3.99 9.80 -1.14
C LEU A 61 2.91 10.89 -0.96
N THR A 62 3.30 12.16 -0.86
CA THR A 62 2.33 13.25 -0.73
C THR A 62 1.50 13.45 -2.00
N SER A 63 2.15 13.44 -3.17
CA SER A 63 1.44 13.56 -4.46
C SER A 63 0.50 12.38 -4.73
N THR A 64 0.91 11.14 -4.42
CA THR A 64 0.03 9.97 -4.55
C THR A 64 -1.17 10.07 -3.61
N VAL A 65 -0.98 10.44 -2.35
CA VAL A 65 -2.09 10.62 -1.40
C VAL A 65 -3.08 11.69 -1.88
N VAL A 66 -2.59 12.82 -2.40
CA VAL A 66 -3.45 13.89 -2.95
C VAL A 66 -4.20 13.40 -4.18
N ALA A 67 -3.52 12.73 -5.12
CA ALA A 67 -4.13 12.19 -6.32
C ALA A 67 -5.22 11.14 -5.99
N THR A 68 -4.94 10.22 -5.06
CA THR A 68 -5.91 9.22 -4.61
C THR A 68 -7.12 9.87 -3.96
N ARG A 69 -6.93 10.91 -3.13
CA ARG A 69 -8.06 11.64 -2.52
C ARG A 69 -8.92 12.35 -3.57
N LEU A 70 -8.30 13.04 -4.53
CA LEU A 70 -9.04 13.69 -5.61
C LEU A 70 -9.81 12.69 -6.46
N PHE A 71 -9.18 11.55 -6.79
CA PHE A 71 -9.82 10.48 -7.54
C PHE A 71 -10.99 9.86 -6.77
N ALA A 72 -10.84 9.59 -5.47
CA ALA A 72 -11.91 9.07 -4.63
C ALA A 72 -13.10 10.04 -4.55
N VAL A 73 -12.84 11.34 -4.38
CA VAL A 73 -13.88 12.38 -4.36
C VAL A 73 -14.60 12.45 -5.70
N HIS A 74 -13.86 12.50 -6.82
CA HIS A 74 -14.45 12.51 -8.15
C HIS A 74 -15.28 11.25 -8.45
N SER A 75 -14.76 10.07 -8.08
CA SER A 75 -15.46 8.80 -8.23
C SER A 75 -16.76 8.80 -7.44
N PHE A 76 -16.74 9.27 -6.19
CA PHE A 76 -17.93 9.37 -5.35
C PHE A 76 -19.00 10.30 -5.95
N TYR A 77 -18.60 11.48 -6.44
CA TYR A 77 -19.53 12.39 -7.11
C TYR A 77 -20.10 11.79 -8.39
N PHE A 78 -19.27 11.14 -9.20
CA PHE A 78 -19.69 10.51 -10.45
C PHE A 78 -20.66 9.34 -10.19
N LEU A 79 -20.37 8.48 -9.21
CA LEU A 79 -21.23 7.37 -8.82
C LEU A 79 -22.58 7.86 -8.28
N ASN A 80 -22.60 8.91 -7.46
CA ASN A 80 -23.85 9.48 -6.98
C ASN A 80 -24.67 10.13 -8.09
N ALA A 81 -24.03 10.87 -8.99
CA ALA A 81 -24.70 11.49 -10.13
C ALA A 81 -25.31 10.44 -11.06
N THR A 82 -24.57 9.37 -11.37
CA THR A 82 -25.05 8.26 -12.18
C THR A 82 -26.15 7.46 -11.49
N ALA A 83 -26.03 7.17 -10.19
CA ALA A 83 -27.07 6.51 -9.41
C ALA A 83 -28.37 7.33 -9.37
N LEU A 84 -28.29 8.65 -9.19
CA LEU A 84 -29.44 9.55 -9.24
C LEU A 84 -30.06 9.60 -10.64
N ALA A 85 -29.25 9.65 -11.70
CA ALA A 85 -29.73 9.63 -13.07
C ALA A 85 -30.44 8.30 -13.41
N LEU A 86 -29.85 7.17 -13.00
CA LEU A 86 -30.46 5.84 -13.12
C LEU A 86 -31.76 5.75 -12.34
N ARG A 87 -31.79 6.25 -11.10
CA ARG A 87 -33.02 6.26 -10.28
C ARG A 87 -34.12 7.10 -10.93
N LYS A 88 -33.79 8.26 -11.49
CA LYS A 88 -34.76 9.09 -12.23
C LYS A 88 -35.26 8.36 -13.47
N SER A 89 -34.37 7.77 -14.26
CA SER A 89 -34.72 7.00 -15.46
C SER A 89 -35.62 5.80 -15.12
N LEU A 90 -35.24 5.04 -14.09
CA LEU A 90 -36.03 3.94 -13.55
C LEU A 90 -37.38 4.41 -13.03
N TRP A 91 -37.46 5.57 -12.38
CA TRP A 91 -38.73 6.13 -11.92
C TRP A 91 -39.64 6.53 -13.09
N PHE A 92 -39.08 7.14 -14.14
CA PHE A 92 -39.82 7.44 -15.37
C PHE A 92 -40.30 6.17 -16.07
N ALA A 93 -39.43 5.15 -16.19
CA ALA A 93 -39.80 3.85 -16.72
C ALA A 93 -40.91 3.23 -15.86
N TRP A 94 -40.75 3.22 -14.53
CA TRP A 94 -41.73 2.69 -13.58
C TRP A 94 -43.10 3.36 -13.67
N ASN A 95 -43.15 4.66 -13.95
CA ASN A 95 -44.39 5.40 -14.09
C ASN A 95 -45.06 5.22 -15.46
N SER A 96 -44.39 4.55 -16.42
CA SER A 96 -44.93 4.26 -17.75
C SER A 96 -46.21 3.43 -17.70
N LYS A 97 -47.13 3.72 -18.62
CA LYS A 97 -48.40 2.99 -18.77
C LYS A 97 -48.17 1.50 -19.06
N GLN A 98 -47.10 1.14 -19.75
CA GLN A 98 -46.75 -0.26 -20.03
C GLN A 98 -46.40 -1.02 -18.76
N ILE A 99 -45.53 -0.47 -17.91
CA ILE A 99 -45.13 -1.11 -16.64
C ILE A 99 -46.31 -1.18 -15.65
N LYS A 100 -47.20 -0.18 -15.62
CA LYS A 100 -48.45 -0.26 -14.84
C LYS A 100 -49.37 -1.40 -15.30
N ARG A 101 -49.49 -1.62 -16.61
CA ARG A 101 -50.26 -2.76 -17.18
C ARG A 101 -49.57 -4.09 -16.88
N LEU A 102 -48.26 -4.15 -17.06
CA LEU A 102 -47.46 -5.32 -16.73
C LEU A 102 -47.63 -5.70 -15.25
N ARG A 103 -47.56 -4.72 -14.34
CA ARG A 103 -47.78 -4.92 -12.91
C ARG A 103 -49.17 -5.43 -12.58
N LYS A 104 -50.22 -4.88 -13.20
CA LYS A 104 -51.59 -5.39 -13.02
C LYS A 104 -51.72 -6.82 -13.54
N LYS A 105 -51.12 -7.14 -14.69
CA LYS A 105 -51.13 -8.47 -15.27
C LYS A 105 -50.37 -9.47 -14.40
N PHE A 106 -49.18 -9.10 -13.92
CA PHE A 106 -48.42 -9.88 -12.95
C PHE A 106 -49.19 -10.08 -11.65
N PHE A 107 -49.83 -9.04 -11.09
CA PHE A 107 -50.66 -9.22 -9.89
C PHE A 107 -51.85 -10.14 -10.13
N MET A 108 -52.47 -10.06 -11.31
CA MET A 108 -53.58 -10.94 -11.68
C MET A 108 -53.07 -12.38 -11.79
N GLU A 109 -52.00 -12.62 -12.56
CA GLU A 109 -51.38 -13.93 -12.74
C GLU A 109 -50.85 -14.49 -11.42
N PHE A 110 -50.27 -13.65 -10.56
CA PHE A 110 -49.77 -14.03 -9.25
C PHE A 110 -50.91 -14.35 -8.29
N ALA A 111 -51.97 -13.54 -8.26
CA ALA A 111 -53.17 -13.83 -7.48
C ALA A 111 -53.87 -15.09 -7.98
N THR A 112 -53.99 -15.31 -9.29
CA THR A 112 -54.57 -16.53 -9.85
C THR A 112 -53.67 -17.74 -9.69
N THR A 113 -52.35 -17.57 -9.65
CA THR A 113 -51.42 -18.68 -9.40
C THR A 113 -51.41 -19.03 -7.92
N ILE A 114 -51.53 -18.06 -7.01
CA ILE A 114 -51.61 -18.28 -5.55
C ILE A 114 -52.97 -18.85 -5.13
N LEU A 115 -54.09 -18.33 -5.67
CA LEU A 115 -55.43 -18.86 -5.37
C LEU A 115 -55.78 -20.11 -6.21
N GLY A 116 -55.11 -20.32 -7.34
CA GLY A 116 -55.27 -21.49 -8.18
C GLY A 116 -54.46 -22.70 -7.67
N PRO A 117 -54.58 -23.86 -8.34
CA PRO A 117 -53.92 -25.11 -7.93
C PRO A 117 -52.37 -25.05 -7.92
N GLY A 118 -51.76 -23.98 -8.44
CA GLY A 118 -50.31 -23.74 -8.42
C GLY A 118 -49.78 -22.96 -7.22
N GLY A 119 -50.62 -22.53 -6.28
CA GLY A 119 -50.21 -21.59 -5.22
C GLY A 119 -49.22 -22.20 -4.24
N ASN A 120 -49.33 -23.50 -4.03
CA ASN A 120 -48.40 -24.27 -3.24
C ASN A 120 -46.98 -24.27 -3.87
N MET A 121 -46.89 -24.28 -5.20
CA MET A 121 -45.64 -24.32 -5.94
C MET A 121 -44.92 -22.96 -5.93
N LEU A 122 -45.65 -21.84 -5.95
CA LEU A 122 -45.07 -20.50 -5.78
C LEU A 122 -44.55 -20.24 -4.38
N ILE A 123 -45.28 -20.69 -3.34
CA ILE A 123 -44.81 -20.58 -1.95
C ILE A 123 -43.51 -21.39 -1.78
N ILE A 124 -43.45 -22.60 -2.36
CA ILE A 124 -42.24 -23.42 -2.35
C ILE A 124 -41.09 -22.78 -3.15
N LEU A 125 -41.37 -22.08 -4.26
CA LEU A 125 -40.36 -21.38 -5.07
C LEU A 125 -39.83 -20.11 -4.39
N VAL A 126 -40.70 -19.35 -3.71
CA VAL A 126 -40.32 -18.12 -2.98
C VAL A 126 -39.59 -18.44 -1.69
N PHE A 127 -40.04 -19.46 -0.96
CA PHE A 127 -39.32 -19.99 0.21
C PHE A 127 -38.25 -21.02 -0.16
N TRP A 128 -37.88 -21.11 -1.44
CA TRP A 128 -36.86 -22.05 -1.89
C TRP A 128 -35.50 -21.62 -1.30
N PRO A 129 -34.77 -22.52 -0.62
CA PRO A 129 -33.52 -22.19 0.08
C PRO A 129 -32.42 -21.66 -0.87
N GLY A 130 -32.56 -21.85 -2.18
CA GLY A 130 -31.68 -21.29 -3.22
C GLY A 130 -31.64 -19.76 -3.28
N TRP A 131 -32.63 -19.03 -2.74
CA TRP A 131 -32.52 -17.57 -2.59
C TRP A 131 -31.38 -17.18 -1.65
N MET A 132 -31.11 -17.97 -0.61
CA MET A 132 -29.98 -17.74 0.29
C MET A 132 -28.65 -17.84 -0.46
N PHE A 133 -28.57 -18.71 -1.47
CA PHE A 133 -27.39 -18.84 -2.33
C PHE A 133 -27.23 -17.63 -3.24
N ILE A 134 -28.32 -17.16 -3.86
CA ILE A 134 -28.31 -15.96 -4.72
C ILE A 134 -27.95 -14.71 -3.91
N PHE A 135 -28.58 -14.52 -2.74
CA PHE A 135 -28.25 -13.42 -1.84
C PHE A 135 -26.83 -13.53 -1.30
N GLY A 136 -26.35 -14.74 -1.01
CA GLY A 136 -24.96 -14.98 -0.59
C GLY A 136 -23.97 -14.58 -1.68
N VAL A 137 -24.18 -15.00 -2.92
CA VAL A 137 -23.34 -14.62 -4.06
C VAL A 137 -23.38 -13.11 -4.28
N LEU A 138 -24.57 -12.51 -4.28
CA LEU A 138 -24.72 -11.06 -4.44
C LEU A 138 -24.03 -10.28 -3.32
N PHE A 139 -24.09 -10.78 -2.09
CA PHE A 139 -23.43 -10.20 -0.93
C PHE A 139 -21.90 -10.32 -1.04
N THR A 140 -21.39 -11.48 -1.47
CA THR A 140 -19.94 -11.64 -1.73
C THR A 140 -19.44 -10.73 -2.84
N PHE A 141 -20.21 -10.58 -3.93
CA PHE A 141 -19.91 -9.63 -4.99
C PHE A 141 -19.93 -8.18 -4.50
N TRP A 142 -20.90 -7.81 -3.66
CA TRP A 142 -20.96 -6.48 -3.07
C TRP A 142 -19.79 -6.21 -2.12
N MET A 143 -19.35 -7.22 -1.37
CA MET A 143 -18.21 -7.13 -0.46
C MET A 143 -16.87 -7.08 -1.21
N LEU A 144 -16.77 -7.76 -2.36
CA LEU A 144 -15.59 -7.71 -3.25
C LEU A 144 -15.53 -6.45 -4.11
N ALA A 145 -16.69 -5.85 -4.44
CA ALA A 145 -16.80 -4.60 -5.18
C ALA A 145 -16.72 -3.35 -4.29
N GLY A 146 -16.31 -3.50 -3.02
CA GLY A 146 -16.14 -2.43 -2.04
C GLY A 146 -15.42 -1.19 -2.56
#